data_AF-A0A2C9JD12-F1
#
_entry.id   AF-A0A2C9JD12-F1
#
_cell.length_a   1.000
_cell.length_b   1.000
_cell.length_c   1.000
_cell.angle_alpha   90.00
_cell.angle_beta   90.00
_cell.angle_gamma   90.00
#
_symmetry.space_group_name_H-M   'P 1'
#
loop_
_entity.id
_entity.type
_entity.pdbx_description
1 polymer ?
#
loop_
_entity_poly.entity_id
_entity_poly.type
_entity_poly.pdbx_seq_one_letter_code
_entity_poly.pdbx_strand_id
1 'polypeptide(L)'
;MLSFFQRILDWFKSLFWKEEMELTLVGLQYSGKTTFVNVIASGQFSEDMIPTVGFNMRKISKGNVTIKLWDIGGQPRFRSMWERYCRGVNAIVYMVDAADHDKLEASRNELHNLLDKPQLQGIPVLVLGNKRDLIGALDEKDLIERMNLSAIQDREICCYSISCKEKENIDITLQWLIQHSKSGR
;
A
#
# COMPACT_ATOMS: atom_id res chain seq x y z
N MET A 1 4.08 -38.49 5.67
CA MET A 1 2.93 -38.34 6.58
C MET A 1 2.95 -37.03 7.38
N LEU A 2 4.08 -36.64 8.00
CA LEU A 2 4.17 -35.39 8.79
C LEU A 2 3.83 -34.11 8.00
N SER A 3 4.35 -33.95 6.78
CA SER A 3 4.04 -32.78 5.91
C SER A 3 2.56 -32.65 5.54
N PHE A 4 1.86 -33.77 5.37
CA PHE A 4 0.43 -33.78 5.05
C PHE A 4 -0.42 -33.36 6.26
N PHE A 5 -0.07 -33.86 7.45
CA PHE A 5 -0.69 -33.45 8.70
C PHE A 5 -0.43 -31.97 9.04
N GLN A 6 0.78 -31.46 8.76
CA GLN A 6 1.10 -30.03 8.90
C GLN A 6 0.19 -29.17 8.01
N ARG A 7 0.05 -29.54 6.73
CA ARG A 7 -0.82 -28.83 5.77
C ARG A 7 -2.29 -28.85 6.18
N ILE A 8 -2.77 -29.98 6.71
CA ILE A 8 -4.13 -30.09 7.23
C ILE A 8 -4.31 -29.22 8.49
N LEU A 9 -3.34 -29.23 9.40
CA LEU A 9 -3.36 -28.39 10.60
C LEU A 9 -3.30 -26.89 10.25
N ASP A 10 -2.50 -26.49 9.27
CA ASP A 10 -2.41 -25.11 8.80
C ASP A 10 -3.71 -24.70 8.09
N TRP A 11 -4.32 -25.60 7.34
CA TRP A 11 -5.64 -25.39 6.75
C TRP A 11 -6.73 -25.23 7.83
N PHE A 12 -6.76 -26.12 8.82
CA PHE A 12 -7.67 -26.01 9.97
C PHE A 12 -7.44 -24.73 10.77
N LYS A 13 -6.18 -24.37 11.07
CA LYS A 13 -5.85 -23.10 11.72
C LYS A 13 -6.31 -21.91 10.89
N SER A 14 -6.14 -21.95 9.57
CA SER A 14 -6.63 -20.88 8.71
C SER A 14 -8.15 -20.74 8.80
N LEU A 15 -8.91 -21.85 8.92
CA LEU A 15 -10.36 -21.81 9.10
C LEU A 15 -10.81 -21.17 10.42
N PHE A 16 -10.04 -21.31 11.50
CA PHE A 16 -10.44 -20.88 12.85
C PHE A 16 -9.79 -19.57 13.31
N TRP A 17 -8.66 -19.16 12.73
CA TRP A 17 -7.91 -17.99 13.18
C TRP A 17 -7.98 -16.88 12.15
N LYS A 18 -8.69 -15.81 12.51
CA LYS A 18 -8.68 -14.56 11.75
C LYS A 18 -7.46 -13.75 12.14
N GLU A 19 -6.63 -13.41 11.17
CA GLU A 19 -5.51 -12.49 11.36
C GLU A 19 -6.00 -11.05 11.17
N GLU A 20 -5.56 -10.14 12.04
CA GLU A 20 -5.77 -8.70 11.84
C GLU A 20 -4.45 -8.08 11.40
N MET A 21 -4.51 -7.23 10.39
CA MET A 21 -3.37 -6.40 9.97
C MET A 21 -3.79 -4.95 9.88
N GLU A 22 -2.89 -4.05 10.25
CA GLU A 22 -3.07 -2.60 10.13
C GLU A 22 -2.11 -2.07 9.07
N LEU A 23 -2.63 -1.24 8.18
CA LEU A 23 -1.92 -0.66 7.05
C LEU A 23 -2.22 0.82 6.97
N THR A 24 -1.26 1.59 6.47
CA THR A 24 -1.48 2.99 6.14
C THR A 24 -1.18 3.25 4.67
N LEU A 25 -2.14 3.89 4.01
CA LEU A 25 -2.07 4.29 2.61
C LEU A 25 -1.83 5.80 2.52
N VAL A 26 -0.64 6.16 2.03
CA VAL A 26 -0.15 7.54 1.93
C VAL A 26 0.40 7.81 0.53
N GLY A 27 0.67 9.08 0.23
CA GLY A 27 1.09 9.54 -1.10
C GLY A 27 0.38 10.83 -1.50
N LEU A 28 0.84 11.46 -2.58
CA LEU A 28 0.32 12.75 -3.02
C LEU A 28 -1.18 12.72 -3.35
N GLN A 29 -1.83 13.89 -3.32
CA GLN A 29 -3.22 14.00 -3.77
C GLN A 29 -3.37 13.54 -5.23
N TYR A 30 -4.53 12.97 -5.56
CA TYR A 30 -4.85 12.42 -6.89
C TYR A 30 -4.05 11.18 -7.35
N SER A 31 -3.20 10.59 -6.49
CA SER A 31 -2.49 9.34 -6.82
C SER A 31 -3.40 8.09 -6.88
N GLY A 32 -4.66 8.20 -6.47
CA GLY A 32 -5.64 7.10 -6.55
C GLY A 32 -5.76 6.25 -5.28
N LYS A 33 -5.32 6.76 -4.12
CA LYS A 33 -5.45 6.07 -2.82
C LYS A 33 -6.86 5.60 -2.50
N THR A 34 -7.83 6.53 -2.50
CA THR A 34 -9.23 6.21 -2.18
C THR A 34 -9.85 5.28 -3.22
N THR A 35 -9.45 5.42 -4.49
CA THR A 35 -9.84 4.50 -5.57
C THR A 35 -9.33 3.09 -5.29
N PHE A 36 -8.05 2.94 -4.90
CA PHE A 36 -7.48 1.66 -4.51
C PHE A 36 -8.27 1.05 -3.35
N VAL A 37 -8.56 1.82 -2.29
CA VAL A 37 -9.38 1.37 -1.16
C VAL A 37 -10.77 0.90 -1.60
N ASN A 38 -11.43 1.61 -2.51
CA ASN A 38 -12.72 1.18 -3.07
C ASN A 38 -12.59 -0.15 -3.83
N VAL A 39 -11.61 -0.26 -4.73
CA VAL A 39 -11.42 -1.45 -5.56
C VAL A 39 -11.17 -2.69 -4.70
N ILE A 40 -10.34 -2.59 -3.66
CA ILE A 40 -10.08 -3.75 -2.78
C ILE A 40 -11.25 -4.05 -1.83
N ALA A 41 -12.09 -3.06 -1.49
CA ALA A 41 -13.22 -3.22 -0.56
C ALA A 41 -14.48 -3.77 -1.25
N SER A 42 -14.85 -3.21 -2.40
CA SER A 42 -16.11 -3.52 -3.09
C SER A 42 -15.92 -4.20 -4.44
N GLY A 43 -14.69 -4.26 -4.96
CA GLY A 43 -14.42 -4.71 -6.33
C GLY A 43 -14.93 -3.74 -7.39
N GLN A 44 -15.41 -2.55 -7.02
CA GLN A 44 -15.96 -1.57 -7.95
C GLN A 44 -15.04 -0.35 -8.05
N PHE A 45 -14.84 0.08 -9.30
CA PHE A 45 -14.19 1.35 -9.62
C PHE A 45 -15.27 2.43 -9.78
N SER A 46 -14.93 3.66 -9.39
CA SER A 46 -15.77 4.85 -9.55
C SER A 46 -14.91 5.93 -10.18
N GLU A 47 -15.37 6.53 -11.28
CA GLU A 47 -14.63 7.57 -11.99
C GLU A 47 -14.60 8.89 -11.20
N ASP A 48 -15.73 9.25 -10.57
CA ASP A 48 -15.89 10.52 -9.87
C ASP A 48 -15.39 10.50 -8.41
N MET A 49 -14.10 10.21 -8.22
CA MET A 49 -13.48 10.21 -6.88
C MET A 49 -12.93 11.59 -6.51
N ILE A 50 -13.44 12.16 -5.42
CA ILE A 50 -12.96 13.42 -4.85
C ILE A 50 -11.80 13.12 -3.88
N PRO A 51 -10.75 13.98 -3.81
CA PRO A 51 -9.68 13.82 -2.83
C PRO A 51 -10.16 13.74 -1.38
N THR A 52 -9.59 12.80 -0.62
CA THR A 52 -9.85 12.67 0.82
C THR A 52 -9.43 13.93 1.58
N VAL A 53 -10.35 14.43 2.40
CA VAL A 53 -10.10 15.48 3.39
C VAL A 53 -9.80 14.82 4.74
N GLY A 54 -8.59 15.01 5.26
CA GLY A 54 -8.20 14.45 6.55
C GLY A 54 -7.76 12.99 6.45
N PHE A 55 -8.54 12.08 7.02
CA PHE A 55 -8.24 10.66 7.09
C PHE A 55 -9.53 9.83 7.10
N ASN A 56 -9.47 8.59 6.61
CA ASN A 56 -10.55 7.62 6.68
C ASN A 56 -10.00 6.23 7.03
N MET A 57 -10.67 5.50 7.92
CA MET A 57 -10.33 4.10 8.19
C MET A 57 -11.35 3.19 7.50
N ARG A 58 -10.87 2.21 6.74
CA ARG A 58 -11.71 1.13 6.21
C ARG A 58 -11.25 -0.21 6.70
N LYS A 59 -12.21 -1.07 7.05
CA LYS A 59 -11.98 -2.48 7.35
C LYS A 59 -12.35 -3.30 6.11
N ILE A 60 -11.40 -4.10 5.63
CA ILE A 60 -11.57 -4.97 4.46
C ILE A 60 -11.24 -6.39 4.90
N SER A 61 -12.20 -7.30 4.77
CA SER A 61 -11.99 -8.73 5.05
C SER A 61 -11.71 -9.46 3.76
N LYS A 62 -10.52 -10.08 3.63
CA LYS A 62 -10.15 -10.92 2.49
C LYS A 62 -9.64 -12.27 2.99
N GLY A 63 -10.43 -13.32 2.73
CA GLY A 63 -10.16 -14.64 3.31
C GLY A 63 -10.19 -14.59 4.84
N ASN A 64 -9.10 -15.00 5.47
CA ASN A 64 -8.97 -15.03 6.93
C ASN A 64 -8.28 -13.78 7.50
N VAL A 65 -7.95 -12.79 6.66
CA VAL A 65 -7.29 -11.56 7.08
C VAL A 65 -8.29 -10.40 7.10
N THR A 66 -8.31 -9.67 8.21
CA THR A 66 -9.01 -8.38 8.33
C THR A 66 -8.00 -7.26 8.28
N ILE A 67 -8.07 -6.47 7.21
CA ILE A 67 -7.18 -5.33 6.95
C ILE A 67 -7.85 -4.07 7.48
N LYS A 68 -7.22 -3.38 8.44
CA LYS A 68 -7.57 -2.01 8.83
C LYS A 68 -6.67 -1.07 8.03
N LEU A 69 -7.24 -0.40 7.05
CA LEU A 69 -6.52 0.50 6.15
C LEU A 69 -6.85 1.95 6.45
N TRP A 70 -5.83 2.73 6.79
CA TRP A 70 -5.93 4.18 6.94
C TRP A 70 -5.63 4.88 5.61
N ASP A 71 -6.64 5.45 4.95
CA ASP A 71 -6.48 6.34 3.79
C ASP A 71 -6.27 7.78 4.28
N ILE A 72 -5.05 8.31 4.10
CA ILE A 72 -4.69 9.65 4.57
C ILE A 72 -4.65 10.64 3.41
N GLY A 73 -5.19 11.84 3.61
CA GLY A 73 -5.19 12.92 2.64
C GLY A 73 -3.79 13.27 2.13
N GLY A 74 -3.66 13.48 0.83
CA GLY A 74 -2.36 13.76 0.17
C GLY A 74 -1.99 15.24 0.05
N GLN A 75 -2.87 16.15 0.48
CA GLN A 75 -2.63 17.59 0.49
C GLN A 75 -1.53 17.95 1.49
N PRO A 76 -0.68 18.96 1.22
CA PRO A 76 0.39 19.37 2.12
C PRO A 76 -0.04 19.53 3.59
N ARG A 77 -1.20 20.14 3.84
CA ARG A 77 -1.76 20.35 5.19
C ARG A 77 -2.01 19.07 6.00
N PHE A 78 -2.10 17.92 5.35
CA PHE A 78 -2.36 16.62 5.98
C PHE A 78 -1.09 15.75 6.11
N ARG A 79 0.03 16.14 5.51
CA ARG A 79 1.27 15.32 5.49
C ARG A 79 1.90 15.16 6.87
N SER A 80 1.70 16.13 7.77
CA SER A 80 2.10 16.02 9.18
C SER A 80 1.42 14.85 9.91
N MET A 81 0.27 14.38 9.42
CA MET A 81 -0.42 13.22 9.99
C MET A 81 0.18 11.90 9.52
N TRP A 82 0.89 11.85 8.38
CA TRP A 82 1.39 10.59 7.81
C TRP A 82 2.25 9.83 8.81
N GLU A 83 3.21 10.50 9.44
CA GLU A 83 4.06 9.90 10.47
C GLU A 83 3.24 9.30 11.61
N ARG A 84 2.22 10.02 12.10
CA ARG A 84 1.38 9.55 13.22
C ARG A 84 0.62 8.28 12.87
N TYR A 85 0.07 8.19 11.67
CA TYR A 85 -0.75 7.05 11.23
C TYR A 85 0.09 5.89 10.68
N CYS A 86 1.35 6.10 10.33
CA CYS A 86 2.25 5.02 9.92
C CYS A 86 2.89 4.28 11.10
N ARG A 87 2.77 4.76 12.35
CA ARG A 87 3.38 4.10 13.51
C ARG A 87 2.68 2.80 13.84
N GLY A 88 3.45 1.73 14.03
CA GLY A 88 2.96 0.43 14.50
C GLY A 88 2.13 -0.35 13.48
N VAL A 89 2.09 0.08 12.22
CA VAL A 89 1.42 -0.66 11.13
C VAL A 89 2.28 -1.83 10.66
N ASN A 90 1.64 -2.85 10.10
CA ASN A 90 2.33 -4.00 9.51
C ASN A 90 3.11 -3.63 8.24
N ALA A 91 2.58 -2.70 7.45
CA ALA A 91 3.25 -2.16 6.27
C ALA A 91 2.70 -0.78 5.88
N ILE A 92 3.54 0.02 5.23
CA ILE A 92 3.17 1.29 4.61
C ILE A 92 2.93 1.04 3.13
N VAL A 93 1.78 1.47 2.62
CA VAL A 93 1.50 1.49 1.18
C VAL A 93 1.66 2.93 0.69
N TYR A 94 2.65 3.16 -0.17
CA TYR A 94 2.91 4.47 -0.74
C TYR A 94 2.44 4.53 -2.20
N MET A 95 1.40 5.33 -2.45
CA MET A 95 0.74 5.41 -3.76
C MET A 95 1.27 6.59 -4.58
N VAL A 96 1.82 6.28 -5.76
CA VAL A 96 2.35 7.23 -6.74
C VAL A 96 1.45 7.24 -7.97
N ASP A 97 1.23 8.40 -8.57
CA ASP A 97 0.66 8.49 -9.91
C ASP A 97 1.79 8.26 -10.93
N ALA A 98 1.81 7.10 -11.58
CA ALA A 98 2.88 6.74 -12.50
C ALA A 98 2.85 7.55 -13.81
N ALA A 99 1.72 8.19 -14.14
CA ALA A 99 1.53 8.99 -15.34
C ALA A 99 1.79 10.49 -15.12
N ASP A 100 1.91 10.94 -13.87
CA ASP A 100 2.14 12.35 -13.52
C ASP A 100 3.62 12.62 -13.22
N HIS A 101 4.41 12.75 -14.29
CA HIS A 101 5.86 12.93 -14.18
C HIS A 101 6.28 14.21 -13.44
N ASP A 102 5.47 15.28 -13.52
CA ASP A 102 5.76 16.56 -12.89
C ASP A 102 5.74 16.46 -11.35
N LYS A 103 4.92 15.54 -10.82
CA LYS A 103 4.80 15.33 -9.37
C LYS A 103 5.74 14.25 -8.81
N LEU A 104 6.47 13.52 -9.65
CA LEU A 104 7.33 12.42 -9.20
C LEU A 104 8.41 12.88 -8.24
N GLU A 105 9.09 13.99 -8.51
CA GLU A 105 10.15 14.50 -7.63
C GLU A 105 9.59 14.89 -6.26
N ALA A 106 8.45 15.59 -6.24
CA ALA A 106 7.77 15.94 -4.99
C ALA A 106 7.32 14.69 -4.23
N SER A 107 6.81 13.67 -4.93
CA SER A 107 6.41 12.38 -4.36
C SER A 107 7.60 11.65 -3.74
N ARG A 108 8.72 11.58 -4.46
CA ARG A 108 9.98 11.02 -3.97
C ARG A 108 10.42 11.71 -2.68
N ASN A 109 10.51 13.04 -2.68
CA ASN A 109 10.99 13.77 -1.52
C ASN A 109 10.09 13.52 -0.29
N GLU A 110 8.78 13.45 -0.47
CA GLU A 110 7.84 13.13 0.61
C GLU A 110 7.93 11.68 1.10
N LEU A 111 8.20 10.70 0.22
CA LEU A 111 8.48 9.32 0.61
C LEU A 111 9.74 9.26 1.48
N HIS A 112 10.87 9.80 1.01
CA HIS A 112 12.13 9.77 1.74
C HIS A 112 12.01 10.51 3.09
N ASN A 113 11.39 11.70 3.10
CA ASN A 113 11.13 12.45 4.34
C ASN A 113 10.27 11.68 5.37
N LEU A 114 9.35 10.84 4.89
CA LEU A 114 8.53 9.98 5.74
C LEU A 114 9.36 8.83 6.30
N LEU A 115 10.19 8.19 5.48
CA LEU A 115 10.97 7.02 5.89
C LEU A 115 12.16 7.37 6.80
N ASP A 116 12.66 8.62 6.72
CA ASP A 116 13.66 9.18 7.63
C ASP A 116 13.17 9.31 9.09
N LYS A 117 11.87 9.14 9.34
CA LYS A 117 11.30 9.22 10.69
C LYS A 117 11.71 8.00 11.53
N PRO A 118 12.44 8.18 12.66
CA PRO A 118 12.90 7.06 13.47
C PRO A 118 11.78 6.17 14.00
N GLN A 119 10.58 6.73 14.21
CA GLN A 119 9.42 5.98 14.71
C GLN A 119 8.86 5.00 13.67
N LEU A 120 9.29 5.10 12.40
CA LEU A 120 8.85 4.24 11.30
C LEU A 120 9.95 3.25 10.87
N GLN A 121 11.07 3.18 11.60
CA GLN A 121 12.20 2.34 11.25
C GLN A 121 11.79 0.87 11.12
N GLY A 122 12.28 0.20 10.07
CA GLY A 122 12.04 -1.23 9.83
C GLY A 122 10.64 -1.61 9.34
N ILE A 123 9.68 -0.68 9.29
CA ILE A 123 8.34 -0.98 8.76
C ILE A 123 8.43 -1.21 7.25
N PRO A 124 7.99 -2.37 6.73
CA PRO A 124 7.99 -2.68 5.30
C PRO A 124 7.20 -1.66 4.47
N VAL A 125 7.68 -1.38 3.26
CA VAL A 125 7.07 -0.39 2.35
C VAL A 125 6.73 -1.04 1.02
N LEU A 126 5.46 -0.91 0.60
CA LEU A 126 5.01 -1.23 -0.75
C LEU A 126 4.72 0.04 -1.52
N VAL A 127 5.52 0.33 -2.54
CA VAL A 127 5.30 1.44 -3.47
C VAL A 127 4.43 0.98 -4.62
N LEU A 128 3.29 1.64 -4.81
CA LEU A 128 2.36 1.34 -5.90
C LEU A 128 2.37 2.48 -6.91
N GLY A 129 2.90 2.22 -8.10
CA GLY A 129 2.77 3.09 -9.26
C GLY A 129 1.41 2.87 -9.92
N ASN A 130 0.43 3.69 -9.59
CA ASN A 130 -0.93 3.55 -10.10
C ASN A 130 -1.14 4.31 -11.42
N LYS A 131 -2.24 4.00 -12.09
CA LYS A 131 -2.65 4.54 -13.40
C LYS A 131 -1.77 4.04 -14.56
N ARG A 132 -1.29 2.80 -14.46
CA ARG A 132 -0.57 2.10 -15.53
C ARG A 132 -1.33 2.05 -16.87
N ASP A 133 -2.67 2.16 -16.81
CA ASP A 133 -3.53 2.23 -17.99
C ASP A 133 -3.36 3.51 -18.84
N LEU A 134 -2.71 4.55 -18.30
CA LEU A 134 -2.50 5.80 -19.02
C LEU A 134 -1.24 5.76 -19.89
N ILE A 135 -1.31 6.42 -21.04
CA ILE A 135 -0.16 6.57 -21.94
C ILE A 135 0.94 7.35 -21.21
N GLY A 136 2.16 6.82 -21.25
CA GLY A 136 3.32 7.41 -20.59
C GLY A 136 3.48 7.03 -19.12
N ALA A 137 2.57 6.23 -18.54
CA ALA A 137 2.75 5.74 -17.19
C ALA A 137 4.06 4.94 -17.04
N LEU A 138 4.83 5.27 -16.00
CA LEU A 138 6.08 4.58 -15.70
C LEU A 138 5.84 3.11 -15.33
N ASP A 139 6.73 2.24 -15.82
CA ASP A 139 6.80 0.86 -15.37
C ASP A 139 7.52 0.74 -14.01
N GLU A 140 7.62 -0.48 -13.49
CA GLU A 140 8.23 -0.75 -12.19
C GLU A 140 9.71 -0.33 -12.15
N LYS A 141 10.45 -0.57 -13.24
CA LYS A 141 11.88 -0.30 -13.29
C LYS A 141 12.13 1.22 -13.27
N ASP A 142 11.38 1.96 -14.09
CA ASP A 142 11.48 3.40 -14.16
C ASP A 142 11.02 4.06 -12.85
N LEU A 143 10.00 3.50 -12.18
CA LEU A 143 9.58 3.97 -10.85
C LEU A 143 10.66 3.75 -9.80
N ILE A 144 11.30 2.59 -9.77
CA ILE A 144 12.40 2.29 -8.83
C ILE A 144 13.53 3.32 -9.00
N GLU A 145 13.91 3.62 -10.24
CA GLU A 145 14.95 4.60 -10.55
C GLU A 145 14.53 6.03 -10.18
N ARG A 146 13.37 6.49 -10.67
CA ARG A 146 12.89 7.87 -10.47
C ARG A 146 12.56 8.19 -9.01
N MET A 147 12.05 7.22 -8.27
CA MET A 147 11.77 7.35 -6.83
C MET A 147 13.00 7.04 -5.96
N ASN A 148 14.14 6.68 -6.57
CA ASN A 148 15.38 6.33 -5.89
C ASN A 148 15.17 5.29 -4.77
N LEU A 149 14.40 4.24 -5.06
CA LEU A 149 14.02 3.24 -4.05
C LEU A 149 15.23 2.42 -3.58
N SER A 150 16.23 2.23 -4.45
CA SER A 150 17.47 1.54 -4.11
C SER A 150 18.31 2.24 -3.05
N ALA A 151 18.06 3.52 -2.73
CA ALA A 151 18.74 4.19 -1.63
C ALA A 151 18.18 3.80 -0.25
N ILE A 152 16.98 3.21 -0.20
CA ILE A 152 16.33 2.77 1.03
C ILE A 152 16.79 1.34 1.33
N GLN A 153 17.62 1.18 2.36
CA GLN A 153 18.27 -0.09 2.71
C GLN A 153 17.97 -0.54 4.16
N ASP A 154 17.23 0.26 4.92
CA ASP A 154 16.95 0.05 6.35
C ASP A 154 15.67 -0.79 6.61
N ARG A 155 14.98 -1.21 5.54
CA ARG A 155 13.69 -1.92 5.58
C ARG A 155 13.46 -2.70 4.29
N GLU A 156 12.51 -3.63 4.32
CA GLU A 156 11.98 -4.21 3.09
C GLU A 156 11.23 -3.15 2.28
N ILE A 157 11.54 -3.06 0.99
CA ILE A 157 10.83 -2.21 0.05
C ILE A 157 10.53 -2.97 -1.24
N CYS A 158 9.28 -2.91 -1.67
CA CYS A 158 8.81 -3.52 -2.92
C CYS A 158 8.09 -2.47 -3.76
N CYS A 159 8.10 -2.63 -5.09
CA CYS A 159 7.42 -1.73 -6.01
C CYS A 159 6.62 -2.52 -7.05
N TYR A 160 5.35 -2.18 -7.23
CA TYR A 160 4.50 -2.71 -8.30
C TYR A 160 3.88 -1.58 -9.11
N SER A 161 3.71 -1.82 -10.41
CA SER A 161 2.95 -0.94 -11.31
C SER A 161 1.56 -1.51 -11.53
N ILE A 162 0.53 -0.76 -11.16
CA ILE A 162 -0.87 -1.21 -11.05
C ILE A 162 -1.82 -0.29 -11.83
N SER A 163 -3.00 -0.82 -12.14
CA SER A 163 -4.14 0.02 -12.54
C SER A 163 -5.33 -0.28 -11.65
N CYS A 164 -5.77 0.70 -10.87
CA CYS A 164 -7.05 0.58 -10.15
C CYS A 164 -8.26 0.55 -11.10
N LYS A 165 -8.15 1.20 -12.26
CA LYS A 165 -9.22 1.29 -13.25
C LYS A 165 -9.44 -0.06 -13.93
N GLU A 166 -8.37 -0.64 -14.46
CA GLU A 166 -8.39 -1.92 -15.17
C GLU A 166 -8.21 -3.12 -14.24
N LYS A 167 -8.00 -2.87 -12.94
CA LYS A 167 -7.75 -3.89 -11.89
C LYS A 167 -6.52 -4.76 -12.14
N GLU A 168 -5.53 -4.21 -12.84
CA GLU A 168 -4.26 -4.86 -13.12
C GLU A 168 -3.37 -4.88 -11.87
N ASN A 169 -2.78 -6.04 -11.57
CA ASN A 169 -1.82 -6.27 -10.45
C ASN A 169 -2.37 -5.98 -9.04
N ILE A 170 -3.70 -5.87 -8.88
CA ILE A 170 -4.34 -5.70 -7.57
C ILE A 170 -4.25 -6.99 -6.74
N ASP A 171 -4.29 -8.15 -7.40
CA ASP A 171 -4.17 -9.46 -6.78
C ASP A 171 -2.78 -9.71 -6.17
N ILE A 172 -1.70 -9.45 -6.92
CA ILE A 172 -0.32 -9.58 -6.40
C ILE A 172 -0.04 -8.58 -5.29
N THR A 173 -0.64 -7.38 -5.37
CA THR A 173 -0.61 -6.37 -4.30
C THR A 173 -1.22 -6.91 -3.02
N LEU A 174 -2.44 -7.48 -3.09
CA LEU A 174 -3.10 -8.08 -1.93
C LEU A 174 -2.33 -9.29 -1.38
N GLN A 175 -1.73 -10.11 -2.25
CA GLN A 175 -0.90 -11.24 -1.82
C GLN A 175 0.32 -10.77 -1.01
N TRP A 176 1.03 -9.74 -1.48
CA TRP A 176 2.17 -9.18 -0.73
C TRP A 176 1.72 -8.64 0.64
N LEU A 177 0.60 -7.91 0.69
CA LEU A 177 0.07 -7.38 1.96
C LEU A 177 -0.33 -8.50 2.94
N ILE A 178 -1.00 -9.54 2.46
CA ILE A 178 -1.42 -10.68 3.27
C ILE A 178 -0.22 -11.48 3.80
N GLN A 179 0.89 -11.56 3.06
CA GLN A 179 2.10 -12.22 3.56
C GLN A 179 2.71 -11.48 4.77
N HIS A 180 2.51 -10.16 4.84
CA HIS A 180 3.01 -9.29 5.90
C HIS A 180 2.06 -9.16 7.10
N SER A 181 0.89 -9.81 7.09
CA SER A 181 -0.01 -9.84 8.27
C SER A 181 0.60 -10.59 9.46
N LYS A 182 1.55 -11.50 9.22
CA LYS A 182 2.12 -12.41 10.22
C LYS A 182 3.36 -11.88 10.93
N SER A 183 4.04 -10.89 10.35
CA SER A 183 5.36 -10.41 10.82
C SER A 183 5.32 -9.51 12.05
N GLY A 184 4.15 -9.32 12.67
CA GLY A 184 3.96 -8.46 13.84
C GLY A 184 4.00 -9.18 15.21
N ARG A 185 4.74 -10.29 15.34
CA ARG A 185 4.96 -10.97 16.62
C ARG A 185 6.43 -10.97 17.02
#